data_AF-A0A7I4YW32-F1
#
_entry.id   AF-A0A7I4YW32-F1
#
_cell.length_a   1.000
_cell.length_b   1.000
_cell.length_c   1.000
_cell.angle_alpha   90.00
_cell.angle_beta   90.00
_cell.angle_gamma   90.00
#
_symmetry.space_group_name_H-M   'P 1'
#
loop_
_entity.id
_entity.type
_entity.pdbx_description
1 polymer ?
#
loop_
_entity_poly.entity_id
_entity_poly.type
_entity_poly.pdbx_seq_one_letter_code
_entity_poly.pdbx_strand_id
1 'polypeptide(L)'
;MQSSVQLAFAFALIGIVVYSMPSSSSTPEACSVEEHSRMPCVCCKKDCWYTIAAAATHELGHMPGEAGEREAIATLRLIRACMISECEAACVPRLPF
;
A
#
# COMPACT_ATOMS: atom_id res chain seq x y z
N MET A 1 43.95 26.01 -4.81
CA MET A 1 42.63 26.54 -4.37
C MET A 1 41.46 25.97 -5.16
N GLN A 2 41.60 25.71 -6.47
CA GLN A 2 40.52 25.16 -7.31
C GLN A 2 40.15 23.69 -7.02
N SER A 3 41.13 22.82 -6.72
CA SER A 3 40.86 21.39 -6.42
C SER A 3 40.08 21.15 -5.12
N SER A 4 40.33 21.95 -4.07
CA SER A 4 39.68 21.77 -2.76
C SER A 4 38.20 22.12 -2.79
N VAL A 5 37.80 23.10 -3.62
CA VAL A 5 36.41 23.53 -3.78
C VAL A 5 35.59 22.49 -4.56
N GLN A 6 36.20 21.85 -5.57
CA GLN A 6 35.56 20.78 -6.36
C GLN A 6 35.23 19.55 -5.51
N LEU A 7 36.17 19.15 -4.64
CA LEU A 7 35.96 18.03 -3.71
C LEU A 7 34.84 18.33 -2.71
N ALA A 8 34.80 19.53 -2.13
CA ALA A 8 33.75 19.93 -1.20
C ALA A 8 32.35 19.93 -1.84
N PHE A 9 32.24 20.40 -3.09
CA PHE A 9 30.99 20.34 -3.85
C PHE A 9 30.55 18.89 -4.15
N ALA A 10 31.49 18.01 -4.50
CA ALA A 10 31.19 16.60 -4.75
C ALA A 10 30.64 15.90 -3.49
N PHE A 11 31.25 16.12 -2.32
CA PHE A 11 30.75 15.55 -1.06
C PHE A 11 29.39 16.12 -0.64
N ALA A 12 29.15 17.41 -0.86
CA ALA A 12 27.86 18.02 -0.57
C ALA A 12 26.74 17.44 -1.46
N LEU A 13 27.00 17.22 -2.75
CA LEU A 13 26.04 16.61 -3.67
C LEU A 13 25.74 15.14 -3.31
N ILE A 14 26.76 14.36 -2.92
CA ILE A 14 26.56 12.97 -2.48
C ILE A 14 25.72 12.92 -1.19
N GLY A 15 25.97 13.82 -0.23
CA GLY A 15 25.18 13.90 1.00
C GLY A 15 23.70 14.20 0.77
N ILE A 16 23.38 15.06 -0.19
CA ILE A 16 21.99 15.41 -0.55
C ILE A 16 21.23 14.22 -1.16
N VAL A 17 21.90 13.40 -1.99
CA VAL A 17 21.29 12.24 -2.65
C VAL A 17 20.93 11.16 -1.61
N VAL A 18 21.79 10.92 -0.62
CA VAL A 18 21.54 9.90 0.42
C VAL A 18 20.39 10.30 1.34
N TYR A 19 20.24 11.59 1.66
CA TYR A 19 19.18 12.07 2.57
C TYR A 19 17.78 12.06 1.94
N SER A 20 17.70 12.00 0.62
CA SER A 20 16.45 12.14 -0.12
C SER A 20 15.79 10.81 -0.47
N MET A 21 16.36 9.66 -0.08
CA MET A 21 15.74 8.35 -0.31
C MET A 21 14.56 8.16 0.65
N PRO A 22 13.30 8.18 0.15
CA PRO A 22 12.19 7.69 0.94
C PRO A 22 12.43 6.19 1.09
N SER A 23 12.53 5.71 2.32
CA SER A 23 12.46 4.28 2.60
C SER A 23 11.01 3.83 2.42
N SER A 24 10.52 3.81 1.18
CA SER A 24 9.24 3.19 0.86
C SER A 24 9.49 1.69 0.68
N SER A 25 9.25 0.92 1.75
CA SER A 25 9.14 -0.53 1.63
C SER A 25 8.00 -0.83 0.65
N SER A 26 8.33 -1.53 -0.43
CA SER A 26 7.41 -1.85 -1.53
C SER A 26 6.48 -3.03 -1.21
N THR A 27 6.49 -3.51 0.04
CA THR A 27 5.51 -4.48 0.53
C THR A 27 4.34 -3.71 1.11
N PRO A 28 3.10 -3.91 0.60
CA PRO A 28 1.93 -3.32 1.22
C PRO A 28 1.84 -3.79 2.67
N GLU A 29 2.10 -2.89 3.62
CA GLU A 29 2.11 -3.24 5.03
C GLU A 29 0.69 -3.57 5.45
N ALA A 30 0.47 -4.75 6.04
CA ALA A 30 -0.66 -5.00 6.91
C ALA A 30 -0.63 -4.00 8.08
N CYS A 31 -1.74 -3.73 8.76
CA CYS A 31 -1.68 -2.84 9.93
C CYS A 31 -0.81 -3.46 11.03
N SER A 32 -0.02 -2.63 11.71
CA SER A 32 0.59 -3.03 12.98
C SER A 32 -0.48 -3.38 14.03
N VAL A 33 -0.08 -4.08 15.09
CA VAL A 33 -0.99 -4.46 16.19
C VAL A 33 -1.56 -3.22 16.88
N GLU A 34 -0.73 -2.20 17.06
CA GLU A 34 -1.11 -0.92 17.66
C GLU A 34 -2.12 -0.17 16.78
N GLU A 35 -1.91 -0.14 15.45
CA GLU A 35 -2.87 0.47 14.52
C GLU A 35 -4.21 -0.27 14.52
N HIS A 36 -4.20 -1.59 14.61
CA HIS A 36 -5.42 -2.39 14.70
C HIS A 36 -6.29 -2.00 15.89
N SER A 37 -5.67 -1.68 17.03
CA SER A 37 -6.39 -1.20 18.21
C SER A 37 -6.95 0.22 18.05
N ARG A 38 -6.23 1.10 17.32
CA ARG A 38 -6.60 2.52 17.17
C ARG A 38 -7.60 2.76 16.04
N MET A 39 -7.51 2.00 14.94
CA MET A 39 -8.30 2.19 13.73
C MET A 39 -8.80 0.87 13.13
N PRO A 40 -9.57 0.07 13.88
CA PRO A 40 -9.93 -1.30 13.50
C PRO A 40 -10.66 -1.39 12.15
N CYS A 41 -11.56 -0.45 11.84
CA CYS A 41 -12.27 -0.43 10.54
C CYS A 41 -11.34 -0.21 9.35
N VAL A 42 -10.38 0.71 9.47
CA VAL A 42 -9.43 1.01 8.39
C VAL A 42 -8.53 -0.19 8.15
N CYS A 43 -8.04 -0.80 9.23
CA CYS A 43 -7.19 -1.98 9.17
C CYS A 43 -7.90 -3.19 8.58
N CYS A 44 -9.12 -3.49 9.01
CA CYS A 44 -9.91 -4.58 8.42
C CYS A 44 -10.09 -4.41 6.90
N LYS A 45 -10.39 -3.19 6.45
CA LYS A 45 -10.52 -2.91 5.00
C LYS A 45 -9.20 -3.08 4.27
N LYS A 46 -8.09 -2.64 4.87
CA LYS A 46 -6.75 -2.80 4.32
C LYS A 46 -6.38 -4.27 4.18
N ASP A 47 -6.70 -5.09 5.17
CA ASP A 47 -6.46 -6.52 5.16
C ASP A 47 -7.29 -7.24 4.09
N CYS A 48 -8.58 -6.91 3.96
CA CYS A 48 -9.44 -7.40 2.87
C CYS A 48 -8.86 -7.07 1.49
N TRP A 49 -8.38 -5.83 1.31
CA TRP A 49 -7.79 -5.39 0.05
C TRP A 49 -6.54 -6.20 -0.28
N TYR A 50 -5.56 -6.25 0.63
CA TYR A 50 -4.28 -6.89 0.34
C TYR A 50 -4.35 -8.40 0.26
N THR A 51 -5.16 -9.05 1.10
CA THR A 51 -5.32 -10.51 1.07
C THR A 51 -5.89 -10.95 -0.28
N ILE A 52 -6.96 -10.31 -0.75
CA ILE A 52 -7.60 -10.69 -2.01
C ILE A 52 -6.75 -10.26 -3.22
N ALA A 53 -6.12 -9.08 -3.18
CA ALA A 53 -5.23 -8.65 -4.26
C ALA A 53 -4.01 -9.58 -4.39
N ALA A 54 -3.42 -10.02 -3.28
CA ALA A 54 -2.30 -10.96 -3.27
C ALA A 54 -2.74 -12.35 -3.78
N ALA A 55 -3.89 -12.86 -3.32
CA ALA A 55 -4.45 -14.11 -3.82
C ALA A 55 -4.74 -14.04 -5.32
N ALA A 56 -5.38 -12.98 -5.80
CA ALA A 56 -5.64 -12.79 -7.23
C ALA A 56 -4.34 -12.69 -8.03
N THR A 57 -3.34 -11.96 -7.54
CA THR A 57 -2.02 -11.89 -8.18
C THR A 57 -1.36 -13.25 -8.27
N HIS A 58 -1.48 -14.07 -7.23
CA HIS A 58 -0.96 -15.44 -7.22
C HIS A 58 -1.65 -16.33 -8.25
N GLU A 59 -2.99 -16.30 -8.31
CA GLU A 59 -3.78 -17.13 -9.23
C GLU A 59 -3.64 -16.70 -10.71
N LEU A 60 -3.52 -15.39 -10.96
CA LEU A 60 -3.41 -14.84 -12.32
C LEU A 60 -1.97 -14.85 -12.84
N GLY A 61 -0.98 -14.87 -11.95
CA GLY A 61 0.43 -14.74 -12.30
C GLY A 61 0.85 -13.31 -12.66
N HIS A 62 -0.04 -12.33 -12.51
CA HIS A 62 0.19 -10.90 -12.76
C HIS A 62 -0.76 -10.06 -11.90
N MET A 63 -0.56 -8.74 -11.86
CA MET A 63 -1.46 -7.88 -11.08
C MET A 63 -2.87 -7.82 -11.72
N PRO A 64 -3.93 -7.86 -10.89
CA PRO A 64 -5.30 -7.71 -11.36
C PRO A 64 -5.51 -6.45 -12.19
N GLY A 65 -5.95 -6.62 -13.44
CA GLY A 65 -6.23 -5.53 -14.38
C GLY A 65 -5.19 -5.34 -15.48
N GLU A 66 -4.02 -6.00 -15.39
CA GLU A 66 -3.02 -5.96 -16.45
C GLU A 66 -3.52 -6.64 -17.74
N ALA A 67 -4.28 -7.73 -17.63
CA ALA A 67 -4.89 -8.41 -18.79
C ALA A 67 -6.23 -7.80 -19.22
N GLY A 68 -6.82 -6.90 -18.41
CA GLY A 68 -8.01 -6.13 -18.79
C GLY A 68 -8.93 -5.72 -17.64
N GLU A 69 -9.84 -4.78 -17.93
CA GLU A 69 -10.75 -4.17 -16.96
C GLU A 69 -11.66 -5.20 -16.26
N ARG A 70 -12.08 -6.25 -16.96
CA ARG A 70 -12.99 -7.26 -16.41
C ARG A 70 -12.38 -7.98 -15.21
N GLU A 71 -11.09 -8.25 -15.25
CA GLU A 71 -10.34 -8.90 -14.17
C GLU A 71 -10.20 -7.97 -12.96
N ALA A 72 -9.91 -6.69 -13.21
CA ALA A 72 -9.89 -5.67 -12.16
C ALA A 72 -11.26 -5.59 -11.47
N ILE A 73 -12.35 -5.49 -12.23
CA ILE A 73 -13.71 -5.42 -11.68
C ILE A 73 -14.06 -6.69 -10.90
N ALA A 74 -13.71 -7.87 -11.40
CA ALA A 74 -13.94 -9.13 -10.69
C ALA A 74 -13.22 -9.14 -9.33
N THR A 75 -11.95 -8.75 -9.30
CA THR A 75 -11.15 -8.65 -8.07
C THR A 75 -11.71 -7.61 -7.10
N LEU A 76 -12.07 -6.42 -7.59
CA LEU A 76 -12.68 -5.36 -6.79
C LEU A 76 -14.02 -5.78 -6.16
N ARG A 77 -14.82 -6.60 -6.87
CA ARG A 77 -16.05 -7.17 -6.31
C ARG A 77 -15.78 -8.10 -5.15
N LEU A 78 -14.74 -8.94 -5.25
CA LEU A 78 -14.32 -9.83 -4.15
C LEU A 78 -13.81 -9.01 -2.95
N ILE A 79 -12.96 -8.02 -3.19
CA ILE A 79 -12.47 -7.10 -2.14
C ILE A 79 -13.65 -6.44 -1.43
N ARG A 80 -14.61 -5.90 -2.19
CA ARG A 80 -15.80 -5.26 -1.63
C ARG A 80 -16.65 -6.24 -0.82
N ALA A 81 -16.82 -7.47 -1.30
CA ALA A 81 -17.56 -8.49 -0.57
C ALA A 81 -16.93 -8.76 0.81
N CYS A 82 -15.60 -8.93 0.87
CA CYS A 82 -14.86 -9.07 2.12
C CYS A 82 -15.07 -7.87 3.06
N MET A 83 -14.96 -6.64 2.54
CA MET A 83 -15.14 -5.44 3.37
C MET A 83 -16.55 -5.33 3.96
N ILE A 84 -17.58 -5.86 3.27
CA ILE A 84 -18.95 -5.83 3.75
C ILE A 84 -19.19 -6.94 4.77
N SER A 85 -18.69 -8.17 4.53
CA SER A 85 -18.93 -9.31 5.42
C SER A 85 -18.04 -9.29 6.66
N GLU A 86 -16.75 -9.03 6.51
CA GLU A 86 -15.76 -9.20 7.58
C GLU A 86 -15.62 -7.94 8.45
N CYS A 87 -15.83 -6.76 7.87
CA CYS A 87 -15.59 -5.50 8.57
C CYS A 87 -16.86 -4.86 9.18
N GLU A 88 -18.02 -5.51 9.09
CA GLU A 88 -19.29 -4.97 9.61
C GLU A 88 -19.20 -4.63 11.10
N ALA A 89 -18.63 -5.54 11.92
CA ALA A 89 -18.50 -5.33 13.35
C ALA A 89 -17.51 -4.22 13.73
N ALA A 90 -16.53 -3.93 12.87
CA ALA A 90 -15.50 -2.92 13.10
C ALA A 90 -15.88 -1.55 12.54
N CYS A 91 -16.78 -1.48 11.57
CA CYS A 91 -17.10 -0.28 10.81
C CYS A 91 -18.51 0.22 11.08
N VAL A 92 -18.64 1.51 11.43
CA VAL A 92 -19.96 2.16 11.48
C VAL A 92 -20.52 2.28 10.05
N PRO A 93 -21.77 1.87 9.79
CA PRO A 93 -22.42 2.07 8.50
C PRO A 93 -22.38 3.56 8.13
N ARG A 94 -21.81 3.89 6.97
CA ARG A 94 -21.99 5.24 6.42
C ARG A 94 -23.41 5.32 5.86
N LEU A 95 -24.26 6.11 6.52
CA LEU A 95 -25.54 6.50 5.95
C LEU A 95 -25.27 7.33 4.69
N PRO A 96 -25.83 6.97 3.53
CA PRO A 96 -25.81 7.86 2.37
C PRO A 96 -26.63 9.11 2.70
N PHE A 97 -26.04 10.29 2.56
CA PHE A 97 -26.75 11.56 2.57
C PHE A 97 -27.43 11.80 1.22
#